data_AF-A0A5R9AWI5-F1
#
_entry.id   AF-A0A5R9AWI5-F1
#
_cell.length_a   1.000
_cell.length_b   1.000
_cell.length_c   1.000
_cell.angle_alpha   90.00
_cell.angle_beta   90.00
_cell.angle_gamma   90.00
#
_symmetry.space_group_name_H-M   'P 1'
#
loop_
_entity.id
_entity.type
_entity.pdbx_description
1 polymer ?
#
loop_
_entity_poly.entity_id
_entity_poly.type
_entity_poly.pdbx_seq_one_letter_code
_entity_poly.pdbx_strand_id
1 'polypeptide(L)'
;MNEGAQLAEVRVIANSGAYGAHYDIMGVYDLIILAPQVRSYYREMKVDAERLGIQIVATRGMEYIHLTKNPSKALQFVLEHYQAV
;
A
#
# COMPACT_ATOMS: atom_id res chain seq x y z
N MET A 1 2.66 10.44 0.30
CA MET A 1 1.47 9.89 0.99
C MET A 1 1.32 10.51 2.37
N ASN A 2 2.27 10.32 3.32
CA ASN A 2 2.18 10.93 4.66
C ASN A 2 1.99 12.45 4.64
N GLU A 3 2.70 13.15 3.76
CA GLU A 3 2.50 14.59 3.54
C GLU A 3 1.07 14.92 3.08
N GLY A 4 0.52 14.14 2.16
CA GLY A 4 -0.87 14.30 1.69
C GLY A 4 -1.89 14.00 2.79
N ALA A 5 -1.63 12.99 3.61
CA ALA A 5 -2.47 12.64 4.76
C ALA A 5 -2.48 13.76 5.81
N GLN A 6 -1.31 14.35 6.10
CA GLN A 6 -1.19 15.49 7.02
C GLN A 6 -1.93 16.73 6.49
N LEU A 7 -1.76 17.07 5.21
CA LEU A 7 -2.44 18.20 4.58
C LEU A 7 -3.97 18.05 4.53
N ALA A 8 -4.45 16.82 4.38
CA ALA A 8 -5.87 16.50 4.33
C ALA A 8 -6.48 16.13 5.70
N GLU A 9 -5.69 16.20 6.78
CA GLU A 9 -6.08 15.81 8.14
C GLU A 9 -6.66 14.38 8.22
N VAL A 10 -6.17 13.48 7.37
CA VAL A 10 -6.58 12.07 7.32
C VAL A 10 -5.62 11.23 8.16
N ARG A 11 -6.17 10.32 8.97
CA ARG A 11 -5.41 9.38 9.81
C ARG A 11 -4.84 8.22 9.00
N VAL A 12 -3.92 8.52 8.09
CA VAL A 12 -3.18 7.53 7.30
C VAL A 12 -1.69 7.64 7.60
N ILE A 13 -1.08 6.51 7.94
CA ILE A 13 0.37 6.39 8.16
C ILE A 13 0.92 5.37 7.16
N ALA A 14 1.88 5.80 6.35
CA ALA A 14 2.61 4.97 5.41
C ALA A 14 4.01 4.67 5.94
N ASN A 15 4.40 3.40 5.86
CA ASN A 15 5.78 2.97 6.05
C ASN A 15 6.27 2.26 4.78
N SER A 16 7.57 2.28 4.55
CA SER A 16 8.22 1.54 3.47
C SER A 16 9.14 0.47 4.06
N GLY A 17 9.25 -0.66 3.37
CA GLY A 17 10.08 -1.78 3.79
C GLY A 17 10.49 -2.64 2.59
N ALA A 18 11.53 -3.45 2.78
CA ALA A 18 11.97 -4.41 1.78
C ALA A 18 11.04 -5.63 1.76
N TYR A 19 10.75 -6.14 0.56
CA TYR A 19 10.08 -7.43 0.41
C TYR A 19 10.94 -8.53 1.04
N GLY A 20 10.31 -9.41 1.82
CA GLY A 20 10.98 -10.45 2.61
C GLY A 20 11.15 -10.11 4.10
N ALA A 21 11.28 -8.83 4.48
CA ALA A 21 11.28 -8.42 5.90
C ALA A 21 9.86 -8.27 6.49
N HIS A 22 8.84 -8.48 5.65
CA HIS A 22 7.46 -8.16 5.94
C HIS A 22 6.67 -9.25 6.67
N TYR A 23 7.17 -10.49 6.78
CA TYR A 23 6.37 -11.62 7.30
C TYR A 23 5.88 -11.38 8.74
N ASP A 24 6.72 -10.81 9.60
CA ASP A 24 6.36 -10.56 11.00
C ASP A 24 5.57 -9.27 11.22
N ILE A 25 5.62 -8.34 10.25
CA ILE A 25 4.99 -7.02 10.35
C ILE A 25 3.76 -6.88 9.45
N MET A 26 3.43 -7.88 8.64
CA MET A 26 2.31 -7.80 7.70
C MET A 26 1.01 -7.51 8.43
N GLY A 27 0.78 -8.22 9.54
CA GLY A 27 -0.44 -8.13 10.36
C GLY A 27 -0.70 -6.79 11.05
N VAL A 28 0.25 -5.86 11.05
CA VAL A 28 0.02 -4.50 11.60
C VAL A 28 -0.48 -3.50 10.57
N TYR A 29 -0.57 -3.87 9.30
CA TYR A 29 -1.02 -2.99 8.22
C TYR A 29 -2.40 -3.38 7.70
N ASP A 30 -3.22 -2.38 7.42
CA ASP A 30 -4.53 -2.55 6.79
C ASP A 30 -4.46 -2.74 5.27
N LEU A 31 -3.46 -2.11 4.63
CA LEU A 31 -3.24 -2.09 3.19
C LEU A 31 -1.76 -2.22 2.86
N ILE A 32 -1.44 -3.11 1.92
CA ILE A 32 -0.09 -3.29 1.37
C ILE A 32 -0.08 -2.91 -0.10
N ILE A 33 0.85 -2.02 -0.47
CA ILE A 33 1.06 -1.57 -1.85
C ILE A 33 2.38 -2.13 -2.37
N LEU A 34 2.32 -3.01 -3.37
CA LEU A 34 3.50 -3.56 -4.01
C LEU A 34 4.05 -2.64 -5.09
N ALA A 35 5.34 -2.34 -4.97
CA ALA A 35 6.09 -1.64 -5.99
C ALA A 35 6.22 -2.51 -7.26
N PRO A 36 6.41 -1.90 -8.45
CA PRO A 36 6.42 -2.62 -9.72
C PRO A 36 7.49 -3.72 -9.81
N GLN A 37 8.61 -3.54 -9.10
CA GLN A 37 9.74 -4.47 -9.05
C GLN A 37 9.41 -5.80 -8.35
N VAL A 38 8.49 -5.78 -7.38
CA VAL A 38 8.09 -6.95 -6.57
C VAL A 38 6.70 -7.45 -6.94
N ARG A 39 6.14 -7.00 -8.07
CA ARG A 39 4.80 -7.38 -8.53
C ARG A 39 4.64 -8.89 -8.77
N SER A 40 5.72 -9.60 -9.13
CA SER A 40 5.70 -11.05 -9.33
C SER A 40 5.22 -11.81 -8.09
N TYR A 41 5.44 -11.26 -6.89
CA TYR A 41 5.06 -11.85 -5.62
C TYR A 41 3.59 -11.60 -5.23
N TYR A 42 2.83 -10.83 -6.02
CA TYR A 42 1.46 -10.45 -5.68
C TYR A 42 0.55 -11.65 -5.39
N ARG A 43 0.63 -12.71 -6.22
CA ARG A 43 -0.24 -13.89 -6.04
C ARG A 43 0.01 -14.61 -4.73
N GLU A 44 1.28 -14.76 -4.36
CA GLU A 44 1.67 -15.41 -3.11
C GLU A 44 1.25 -14.57 -1.91
N MET A 45 1.60 -13.28 -1.92
CA MET A 45 1.22 -12.36 -0.84
C MET A 45 -0.30 -12.20 -0.68
N LYS A 46 -1.06 -12.31 -1.76
CA LYS A 46 -2.53 -12.22 -1.70
C LYS A 46 -3.12 -13.32 -0.84
N VAL A 47 -2.56 -14.53 -0.89
CA VAL A 47 -3.01 -15.64 -0.05
C VAL A 47 -2.78 -15.34 1.42
N ASP A 48 -1.61 -14.76 1.77
CA ASP A 48 -1.30 -14.41 3.16
C ASP A 48 -2.10 -13.19 3.64
N ALA A 49 -2.27 -12.18 2.78
CA ALA A 49 -3.08 -11.00 3.06
C ALA A 49 -4.56 -11.36 3.28
N GLU A 50 -5.13 -12.24 2.46
CA GLU A 50 -6.52 -12.72 2.62
C GLU A 50 -6.73 -13.45 3.96
N ARG A 51 -5.74 -14.24 4.41
CA ARG A 51 -5.79 -14.91 5.73
C ARG A 51 -5.78 -13.93 6.90
N LEU A 52 -5.12 -12.79 6.73
CA LEU A 52 -4.98 -11.75 7.74
C LEU A 52 -6.04 -10.64 7.63
N GLY A 53 -6.90 -10.69 6.59
CA GLY A 53 -7.89 -9.65 6.32
C GLY A 53 -7.30 -8.34 5.77
N ILE A 54 -6.09 -8.40 5.23
CA ILE A 54 -5.34 -7.24 4.73
C ILE A 54 -5.66 -7.01 3.26
N GLN A 55 -5.87 -5.75 2.87
CA GLN A 55 -6.00 -5.41 1.46
C GLN A 55 -4.62 -5.36 0.80
N ILE A 56 -4.51 -5.89 -0.41
CA ILE A 56 -3.25 -5.86 -1.17
C ILE A 56 -3.46 -5.41 -2.60
N VAL A 57 -2.64 -4.44 -3.03
CA VAL A 57 -2.67 -3.87 -4.36
C VAL A 57 -1.27 -3.87 -4.94
N ALA A 58 -1.16 -4.11 -6.25
CA ALA A 58 0.11 -4.05 -6.95
C ALA A 58 0.09 -2.97 -8.02
N THR A 59 1.14 -2.16 -8.04
CA THR A 59 1.24 -1.02 -8.95
C THR A 59 2.01 -1.34 -10.21
N ARG A 60 1.73 -0.58 -11.28
CA ARG A 60 2.51 -0.61 -12.53
C ARG A 60 3.57 0.49 -12.54
N GLY A 61 4.58 0.36 -13.40
CA GLY A 61 5.74 1.26 -13.46
C GLY A 61 5.37 2.75 -13.49
N MET A 62 4.61 3.17 -14.49
CA MET A 62 4.19 4.57 -14.64
C MET A 62 3.25 5.03 -13.51
N GLU A 63 2.35 4.16 -13.06
CA GLU A 63 1.41 4.45 -11.98
C GLU A 63 2.15 4.73 -10.67
N TYR A 64 3.09 3.86 -10.27
CA TYR A 64 3.89 4.05 -9.06
C TYR A 64 4.69 5.36 -9.08
N ILE A 65 5.29 5.70 -10.22
CA ILE A 65 6.01 6.97 -10.38
C ILE A 65 5.07 8.18 -10.26
N HIS A 66 3.84 8.11 -10.77
CA HIS A 66 2.87 9.19 -10.59
C HIS A 66 2.43 9.33 -9.12
N LEU A 67 2.23 8.22 -8.41
CA LEU A 67 1.84 8.24 -7.00
C LEU A 67 2.97 8.80 -6.11
N THR A 68 4.21 8.42 -6.35
CA THR A 68 5.37 8.94 -5.60
C THR A 68 5.60 10.45 -5.78
N LYS A 69 5.23 11.01 -6.94
CA LYS A 69 5.39 12.44 -7.24
C LYS A 69 4.22 13.32 -6.78
N ASN A 70 3.09 12.71 -6.37
CA ASN A 70 1.90 13.46 -6.01
C ASN A 70 1.28 12.91 -4.70
N PRO A 71 1.55 13.55 -3.55
CA PRO A 71 1.08 13.10 -2.25
C PRO A 71 -0.44 12.97 -2.14
N SER A 72 -1.20 13.88 -2.75
CA SER A 72 -2.67 13.85 -2.76
C SER A 72 -3.21 12.68 -3.57
N LYS A 73 -2.64 12.41 -4.75
CA LYS A 73 -3.01 11.23 -5.56
C LYS A 73 -2.65 9.93 -4.86
N ALA A 74 -1.52 9.87 -4.15
CA ALA A 74 -1.16 8.70 -3.35
C ALA A 74 -2.17 8.46 -2.22
N LEU A 75 -2.63 9.51 -1.53
CA LEU A 75 -3.65 9.38 -0.52
C LEU A 75 -4.99 8.93 -1.13
N GLN A 76 -5.42 9.55 -2.23
CA GLN A 76 -6.64 9.15 -2.93
C GLN A 76 -6.59 7.68 -3.35
N PHE A 77 -5.46 7.23 -3.92
CA PHE A 77 -5.26 5.84 -4.29
C PHE A 77 -5.47 4.89 -3.11
N VAL A 78 -4.98 5.23 -1.92
CA VAL A 78 -5.21 4.42 -0.70
C VAL A 78 -6.69 4.39 -0.32
N LEU A 79 -7.35 5.54 -0.30
CA LEU A 79 -8.76 5.66 0.07
C LEU A 79 -9.71 4.95 -0.90
N GLU A 80 -9.35 4.88 -2.18
CA GLU A 80 -10.08 4.12 -3.19
C GLU A 80 -9.94 2.60 -3.01
N HIS A 81 -8.78 2.13 -2.53
CA HIS A 81 -8.48 0.71 -2.37
C HIS A 81 -8.69 0.19 -0.94
N TYR A 82 -9.00 1.08 0.00
CA TYR A 82 -9.35 0.74 1.37
C TYR A 82 -10.61 1.52 1.77
N GLN A 83 -11.76 0.89 1.54
CA GLN A 83 -13.04 1.34 2.08
C GLN A 83 -13.22 0.64 3.42
N ALA A 84 -13.05 1.38 4.52
CA ALA A 84 -13.42 0.87 5.83
C ALA A 84 -14.93 0.56 5.83
N VAL A 85 -15.29 -0.71 6.03
CA VAL A 85 -16.68 -1.17 6.19
C VAL A 85 -17.15 -0.87 7.61
#